data_AF-A0A161XH50-F1
#
_entry.id   AF-A0A161XH50-F1
#
_cell.length_a   1.000
_cell.length_b   1.000
_cell.length_c   1.000
_cell.angle_alpha   90.00
_cell.angle_beta   90.00
_cell.angle_gamma   90.00
#
_symmetry.space_group_name_H-M   'P 1'
#
loop_
_entity.id
_entity.type
_entity.pdbx_description
1 polymer ?
#
loop_
_entity_poly.entity_id
_entity_poly.type
_entity_poly.pdbx_seq_one_letter_code
_entity_poly.pdbx_strand_id
1 'polypeptide(L)'
;MVVVLHGLRDSFESTRRCAGGTFDRFAEGGAVVVYPDGVDREWNSARKAVMFSRRVKSVDDVGFLRVLSERLVGEWSLDPRRVFAVGFSLGGQMAIRMVCDAPDLLAGVALISTTLPAPSNRVCSDLPPIPLPVLAFHGTADTLAPWGGGTVGFRVSPRQRRAWFGKGPHESVPDTLEWFAARNGIEAVPTVEWVRTGSGWAARTDYRQNGCPPVTGYTIIGGGHEIPGPRWRRLLPNTTVGGGLVAADVIARFFDLNASE
;
A
#
# COMPACT_ATOMS: atom_id res chain seq x y z
N MET A 1 -15.81 -4.15 3.42
CA MET A 1 -14.76 -5.18 3.58
C MET A 1 -13.39 -4.56 3.35
N VAL A 2 -12.37 -4.98 4.11
CA VAL A 2 -10.99 -4.54 3.95
C VAL A 2 -10.09 -5.75 3.74
N VAL A 3 -9.42 -5.84 2.59
CA VAL A 3 -8.45 -6.90 2.27
C VAL A 3 -7.04 -6.40 2.59
N VAL A 4 -6.35 -7.06 3.51
CA VAL A 4 -5.01 -6.69 3.94
C VAL A 4 -3.97 -7.61 3.30
N LEU A 5 -3.12 -7.07 2.44
CA LEU A 5 -2.15 -7.80 1.64
C LEU A 5 -0.75 -7.73 2.26
N HIS A 6 -0.18 -8.89 2.57
CA HIS A 6 1.09 -9.03 3.27
C HIS A 6 2.32 -8.70 2.39
N GLY A 7 3.45 -8.40 3.04
CA GLY A 7 4.74 -8.17 2.38
C GLY A 7 5.40 -9.45 1.83
N LEU A 8 6.59 -9.32 1.24
CA LEU A 8 7.34 -10.47 0.74
C LEU A 8 7.73 -11.41 1.89
N ARG A 9 7.42 -12.70 1.77
CA ARG A 9 7.70 -13.77 2.75
C ARG A 9 6.98 -13.65 4.09
N ASP A 10 6.09 -12.67 4.21
CA ASP A 10 5.16 -12.54 5.33
C ASP A 10 3.98 -13.53 5.20
N SER A 11 3.14 -13.58 6.24
CA SER A 11 1.83 -14.24 6.25
C SER A 11 0.78 -13.32 6.85
N PHE A 12 -0.46 -13.79 6.91
CA PHE A 12 -1.52 -13.11 7.65
C PHE A 12 -1.13 -12.86 9.12
N GLU A 13 -0.55 -13.83 9.84
CA GLU A 13 -0.17 -13.65 11.24
C GLU A 13 0.99 -12.68 11.41
N SER A 14 2.02 -12.75 10.54
CA SER A 14 3.14 -11.82 10.64
C SER A 14 2.69 -10.40 10.33
N THR A 15 1.80 -10.21 9.36
CA THR A 15 1.24 -8.89 9.01
C THR A 15 0.42 -8.29 10.13
N ARG A 16 -0.52 -9.07 10.72
CA ARG A 16 -1.28 -8.65 11.90
C ARG A 16 -0.36 -8.25 13.05
N ARG A 17 0.67 -9.07 13.31
CA ARG A 17 1.68 -8.78 14.33
C ARG A 17 2.49 -7.53 14.00
N CYS A 18 2.87 -7.29 12.75
CA CYS A 18 3.64 -6.14 12.26
C CYS A 18 2.83 -4.83 12.33
N ALA A 19 1.52 -4.89 12.06
CA ALA A 19 0.60 -3.77 12.30
C ALA A 19 0.27 -3.57 13.80
N GLY A 20 0.72 -4.48 14.68
CA GLY A 20 0.40 -4.43 16.11
C GLY A 20 -1.08 -4.70 16.41
N GLY A 21 -1.76 -5.47 15.55
CA GLY A 21 -3.19 -5.75 15.62
C GLY A 21 -4.09 -4.58 15.25
N THR A 22 -3.53 -3.44 14.81
CA THR A 22 -4.33 -2.21 14.63
C THR A 22 -5.34 -2.27 13.50
N PHE A 23 -5.07 -3.03 12.43
CA PHE A 23 -6.05 -3.23 11.35
C PHE A 23 -7.26 -4.07 11.77
N ASP A 24 -7.16 -4.88 12.83
CA ASP A 24 -8.31 -5.62 13.34
C ASP A 24 -9.39 -4.67 13.90
N ARG A 25 -9.00 -3.45 14.29
CA ARG A 25 -9.92 -2.41 14.77
C ARG A 25 -10.91 -1.94 13.71
N PHE A 26 -10.65 -2.17 12.42
CA PHE A 26 -11.67 -1.89 11.39
C PHE A 26 -12.95 -2.69 11.63
N ALA A 27 -12.86 -3.87 12.27
CA ALA A 27 -14.02 -4.65 12.66
C ALA A 27 -14.86 -4.01 13.77
N GLU A 28 -14.27 -3.14 14.60
CA GLU A 28 -15.02 -2.36 15.60
C GLU A 28 -15.99 -1.38 14.93
N GLY A 29 -15.65 -0.89 13.73
CA GLY A 29 -16.53 -0.08 12.87
C GLY A 29 -17.43 -0.90 11.93
N GLY A 30 -17.53 -2.22 12.13
CA GLY A 30 -18.40 -3.10 11.33
C GLY A 30 -17.79 -3.62 10.02
N ALA A 31 -16.51 -3.34 9.73
CA ALA A 31 -15.87 -3.89 8.54
C ALA A 31 -15.44 -5.36 8.73
N VAL A 32 -15.69 -6.19 7.72
CA VAL A 32 -15.01 -7.50 7.61
C VAL A 32 -13.56 -7.28 7.18
N VAL A 33 -12.60 -7.75 7.97
CA VAL A 33 -11.15 -7.66 7.69
C VAL A 33 -10.63 -9.02 7.24
N VAL A 34 -10.06 -9.07 6.04
CA VAL A 34 -9.61 -10.31 5.39
C VAL A 34 -8.10 -10.25 5.20
N TYR A 35 -7.39 -11.29 5.62
CA TYR A 35 -5.95 -11.41 5.46
C TYR A 35 -5.61 -12.67 4.64
N PRO A 36 -5.63 -12.60 3.30
CA PRO A 36 -5.26 -13.74 2.47
C PRO A 36 -3.74 -13.94 2.43
N ASP A 37 -3.32 -15.19 2.27
CA ASP A 37 -1.92 -15.54 1.99
C ASP A 37 -1.70 -15.78 0.49
N GLY A 38 -0.63 -15.20 -0.04
CA GLY A 38 -0.14 -15.49 -1.38
C GLY A 38 0.60 -16.84 -1.44
N VAL A 39 0.60 -17.48 -2.62
CA VAL A 39 1.35 -18.72 -2.84
C VAL A 39 2.85 -18.49 -2.60
N ASP A 40 3.50 -19.41 -1.89
CA ASP A 40 4.90 -19.29 -1.47
C ASP A 40 5.21 -18.00 -0.67
N ARG A 41 4.17 -17.36 -0.08
CA ARG A 41 4.26 -16.07 0.63
C ARG A 41 4.79 -14.95 -0.25
N GLU A 42 4.41 -14.94 -1.53
CA GLU A 42 4.76 -13.90 -2.49
C GLU A 42 3.56 -13.62 -3.41
N TRP A 43 3.48 -12.40 -3.97
CA TRP A 43 2.39 -11.97 -4.86
C TRP A 43 2.89 -11.70 -6.27
N ASN A 44 2.17 -12.12 -7.30
CA ASN A 44 2.38 -11.74 -8.70
C ASN A 44 1.97 -10.28 -8.98
N SER A 45 2.73 -9.37 -8.37
CA SER A 45 2.40 -7.96 -8.24
C SER A 45 2.60 -7.14 -9.53
N ALA A 46 2.43 -5.81 -9.44
CA ALA A 46 2.52 -4.85 -10.54
C ALA A 46 3.91 -4.68 -11.21
N ARG A 47 4.86 -5.60 -11.00
CA ARG A 47 6.24 -5.49 -11.53
C ARG A 47 6.68 -6.71 -12.35
N LYS A 48 7.48 -6.50 -13.39
CA LYS A 48 8.02 -7.55 -14.28
C LYS A 48 9.17 -8.33 -13.64
N ALA A 49 9.95 -7.68 -12.78
CA ALA A 49 11.18 -8.25 -12.21
C ALA A 49 10.99 -9.62 -11.51
N VAL A 50 12.10 -10.37 -11.46
CA VAL A 50 12.16 -11.77 -11.03
C VAL A 50 11.75 -11.93 -9.56
N MET A 51 10.82 -12.86 -9.35
CA MET A 51 10.31 -13.28 -8.05
C MET A 51 11.28 -14.25 -7.38
N PHE A 52 11.17 -14.45 -6.06
CA PHE A 52 12.02 -15.45 -5.40
C PHE A 52 11.62 -16.87 -5.80
N SER A 53 10.33 -17.10 -6.01
CA SER A 53 9.80 -18.34 -6.59
C SER A 53 9.41 -18.13 -8.05
N ARG A 54 9.92 -18.98 -8.95
CA ARG A 54 9.52 -18.96 -10.38
C ARG A 54 8.03 -19.27 -10.56
N ARG A 55 7.44 -20.04 -9.65
CA ARG A 55 6.02 -20.43 -9.68
C ARG A 55 5.08 -19.25 -9.49
N VAL A 56 5.48 -18.23 -8.72
CA VAL A 56 4.65 -17.06 -8.41
C VAL A 56 4.23 -16.31 -9.67
N LYS A 57 5.08 -16.28 -10.71
CA LYS A 57 4.72 -15.62 -11.98
C LYS A 57 3.61 -16.32 -12.78
N SER A 58 3.35 -17.60 -12.50
CA SER A 58 2.21 -18.33 -13.08
C SER A 58 0.96 -18.31 -12.20
N VAL A 59 1.02 -17.71 -11.00
CA VAL A 59 -0.14 -17.59 -10.11
C VAL A 59 -1.00 -16.40 -10.56
N ASP A 60 -2.29 -16.64 -10.67
CA ASP A 60 -3.31 -15.62 -10.92
C ASP A 60 -3.81 -15.03 -9.60
N ASP A 61 -3.00 -14.18 -8.97
CA ASP A 61 -3.37 -13.50 -7.74
C ASP A 61 -4.51 -12.49 -7.94
N VAL A 62 -4.68 -11.94 -9.15
CA VAL A 62 -5.80 -11.02 -9.45
C VAL A 62 -7.11 -11.78 -9.46
N GLY A 63 -7.18 -12.90 -10.17
CA GLY A 63 -8.35 -13.79 -10.19
C GLY A 63 -8.67 -14.35 -8.81
N PHE A 64 -7.66 -14.77 -8.04
CA PHE A 64 -7.84 -15.21 -6.66
C PHE A 64 -8.48 -14.13 -5.77
N LEU A 65 -7.92 -12.92 -5.75
CA LEU A 65 -8.43 -11.84 -4.91
C LEU A 65 -9.83 -11.39 -5.34
N ARG A 66 -10.14 -11.42 -6.63
CA ARG A 66 -11.50 -11.17 -7.15
C ARG A 66 -12.48 -12.22 -6.62
N VAL A 67 -12.22 -13.50 -6.87
CA VAL A 67 -13.13 -14.59 -6.47
C VAL A 67 -13.30 -14.62 -4.96
N LEU A 68 -12.23 -14.41 -4.19
CA LEU A 68 -12.29 -14.31 -2.73
C LEU A 68 -13.21 -13.16 -2.31
N SER A 69 -13.05 -11.98 -2.92
CA SER A 69 -13.82 -10.80 -2.55
C SER A 69 -15.30 -10.97 -2.89
N GLU A 70 -15.61 -11.41 -4.11
CA GLU A 70 -16.99 -11.66 -4.56
C GLU A 70 -17.68 -12.71 -3.68
N ARG A 71 -16.96 -13.78 -3.34
CA ARG A 71 -17.46 -14.83 -2.43
C ARG A 71 -17.79 -14.27 -1.05
N LEU A 72 -16.87 -13.56 -0.41
CA LEU A 72 -17.08 -13.03 0.94
C LEU A 72 -18.15 -11.93 0.96
N VAL A 73 -18.22 -11.09 -0.08
CA VAL A 73 -19.28 -10.11 -0.25
C VAL A 73 -20.65 -10.80 -0.31
N GLY A 74 -20.78 -11.87 -1.10
CA GLY A 74 -22.03 -12.64 -1.21
C GLY A 74 -22.38 -13.41 0.06
N GLU A 75 -21.44 -14.15 0.63
CA GLU A 75 -21.64 -14.97 1.84
C GLU A 75 -22.05 -14.13 3.06
N TRP A 76 -21.51 -12.91 3.18
CA TRP A 76 -21.72 -12.03 4.33
C TRP A 76 -22.66 -10.85 4.02
N SER A 77 -23.28 -10.82 2.84
CA SER A 77 -24.18 -9.74 2.38
C SER A 77 -23.58 -8.33 2.55
N LEU A 78 -22.30 -8.17 2.21
CA LEU A 78 -21.59 -6.90 2.32
C LEU A 78 -21.93 -5.98 1.14
N ASP A 79 -21.76 -4.66 1.29
CA ASP A 79 -21.88 -3.73 0.15
C ASP A 79 -20.71 -3.97 -0.84
N PRO A 80 -20.97 -4.45 -2.08
CA PRO A 80 -19.92 -4.68 -3.08
C PRO A 80 -19.18 -3.39 -3.47
N ARG A 81 -19.76 -2.22 -3.22
CA ARG A 81 -19.15 -0.91 -3.49
C ARG A 81 -18.24 -0.42 -2.36
N ARG A 82 -18.06 -1.22 -1.30
CA ARG A 82 -17.22 -0.90 -0.13
C ARG A 82 -16.16 -1.97 0.12
N VAL A 83 -15.44 -2.34 -0.93
CA VAL A 83 -14.27 -3.23 -0.84
C VAL A 83 -12.99 -2.41 -0.94
N PHE A 84 -12.18 -2.42 0.11
CA PHE A 84 -10.92 -1.66 0.18
C PHE A 84 -9.73 -2.61 0.26
N ALA A 85 -8.58 -2.20 -0.27
CA ALA A 85 -7.33 -2.93 -0.10
C ALA A 85 -6.31 -2.12 0.73
N VAL A 86 -5.65 -2.77 1.68
CA VAL A 86 -4.50 -2.21 2.42
C VAL A 86 -3.30 -3.10 2.14
N GLY A 87 -2.27 -2.57 1.49
CA GLY A 87 -1.12 -3.35 1.10
C GLY A 87 0.18 -2.81 1.69
N PHE A 88 0.96 -3.68 2.32
CA PHE A 88 2.31 -3.37 2.80
C PHE A 88 3.38 -3.92 1.85
N SER A 89 4.35 -3.10 1.46
CA SER A 89 5.51 -3.52 0.67
C SER A 89 5.09 -4.21 -0.64
N LEU A 90 5.38 -5.51 -0.79
CA LEU A 90 4.92 -6.32 -1.92
C LEU A 90 3.39 -6.46 -1.99
N GLY A 91 2.69 -6.52 -0.86
CA GLY A 91 1.23 -6.48 -0.84
C GLY A 91 0.68 -5.14 -1.33
N GLY A 92 1.42 -4.04 -1.09
CA GLY A 92 1.14 -2.74 -1.69
C GLY A 92 1.30 -2.74 -3.21
N GLN A 93 2.31 -3.45 -3.73
CA GLN A 93 2.45 -3.67 -5.19
C GLN A 93 1.32 -4.53 -5.76
N MET A 94 0.79 -5.46 -4.96
CA MET A 94 -0.37 -6.25 -5.37
C MET A 94 -1.64 -5.40 -5.36
N ALA A 95 -1.82 -4.50 -4.39
CA ALA A 95 -2.90 -3.52 -4.42
C ALA A 95 -2.83 -2.63 -5.67
N ILE A 96 -1.65 -2.12 -6.05
CA ILE A 96 -1.45 -1.39 -7.32
C ILE A 96 -1.87 -2.25 -8.52
N ARG A 97 -1.50 -3.55 -8.52
CA ARG A 97 -1.91 -4.48 -9.58
C ARG A 97 -3.43 -4.61 -9.67
N MET A 98 -4.11 -4.70 -8.54
CA MET A 98 -5.58 -4.76 -8.49
C MET A 98 -6.22 -3.48 -9.05
N VAL A 99 -5.67 -2.30 -8.75
CA VAL A 99 -6.17 -1.04 -9.35
C VAL A 99 -6.08 -1.06 -10.88
N CYS A 100 -5.03 -1.69 -11.44
CA CYS A 100 -4.85 -1.82 -12.88
C CYS A 100 -5.73 -2.91 -13.52
N ASP A 101 -5.81 -4.08 -12.91
CA ASP A 101 -6.31 -5.30 -13.56
C ASP A 101 -7.69 -5.74 -13.05
N ALA A 102 -8.18 -5.10 -11.98
CA ALA A 102 -9.51 -5.26 -11.43
C ALA A 102 -10.07 -3.90 -10.95
N PRO A 103 -10.07 -2.86 -11.81
CA PRO A 103 -10.39 -1.48 -11.41
C PRO A 103 -11.82 -1.31 -10.86
N ASP A 104 -12.73 -2.21 -11.20
CA ASP A 104 -14.13 -2.26 -10.77
C ASP A 104 -14.32 -2.84 -9.37
N LEU A 105 -13.32 -3.57 -8.84
CA LEU A 105 -13.45 -4.30 -7.59
C LEU A 105 -13.27 -3.40 -6.36
N LEU A 106 -12.42 -2.39 -6.45
CA LEU A 106 -11.93 -1.64 -5.28
C LEU A 106 -12.54 -0.25 -5.18
N ALA A 107 -13.09 0.04 -4.01
CA ALA A 107 -13.61 1.35 -3.61
C ALA A 107 -12.51 2.31 -3.11
N GLY A 108 -11.28 1.81 -2.88
CA GLY A 108 -10.15 2.60 -2.40
C GLY A 108 -8.96 1.73 -2.01
N VAL A 109 -7.75 2.29 -2.03
CA VAL A 109 -6.52 1.56 -1.65
C VAL A 109 -5.61 2.35 -0.72
N ALA A 110 -5.09 1.67 0.31
CA ALA A 110 -4.01 2.17 1.15
C ALA A 110 -2.70 1.45 0.84
N LEU A 111 -1.67 2.22 0.51
CA LEU A 111 -0.36 1.78 0.07
C LEU A 111 0.68 2.10 1.16
N ILE A 112 1.35 1.10 1.71
CA ILE A 112 2.30 1.28 2.82
C ILE A 112 3.68 0.79 2.39
N SER A 113 4.69 1.66 2.48
CA SER A 113 6.08 1.38 2.10
C SER A 113 6.21 0.76 0.70
N THR A 114 5.53 1.36 -0.28
CA THR A 114 5.49 0.86 -1.66
C THR A 114 5.39 2.03 -2.64
N THR A 115 6.02 1.90 -3.80
CA THR A 115 5.99 2.91 -4.87
C THR A 115 5.69 2.30 -6.22
N LEU A 116 5.12 3.07 -7.14
CA LEU A 116 4.76 2.58 -8.47
C LEU A 116 5.99 2.03 -9.21
N PRO A 117 5.92 0.84 -9.84
CA PRO A 117 6.99 0.39 -10.73
C PRO A 117 7.18 1.36 -11.89
N ALA A 118 8.43 1.60 -12.26
CA ALA A 118 8.75 2.44 -13.43
C ALA A 118 8.15 1.80 -14.69
N PRO A 119 7.80 2.57 -15.74
CA PRO A 119 7.17 2.06 -16.96
C PRO A 119 7.85 0.82 -17.56
N SER A 120 9.18 0.78 -17.55
CA SER A 120 9.96 -0.37 -18.05
C SER A 120 9.74 -1.66 -17.23
N ASN A 121 9.38 -1.53 -15.95
CA ASN A 121 9.16 -2.62 -15.01
C ASN A 121 7.67 -2.82 -14.66
N ARG A 122 6.76 -1.95 -15.07
CA ARG A 122 5.34 -2.00 -14.68
C ARG A 122 4.57 -3.09 -15.39
N VAL A 123 3.70 -3.75 -14.65
CA VAL A 123 2.65 -4.66 -15.15
C VAL A 123 1.32 -4.06 -14.74
N CYS A 124 0.53 -3.67 -15.74
CA CYS A 124 -0.77 -3.05 -15.62
C CYS A 124 -1.50 -3.39 -16.92
N SER A 125 -2.76 -3.79 -16.84
CA SER A 125 -3.59 -4.05 -18.01
C SER A 125 -3.92 -2.76 -18.78
N ASP A 126 -4.38 -2.90 -20.03
CA ASP A 126 -4.87 -1.80 -20.85
C ASP A 126 -6.35 -1.46 -20.58
N LEU A 127 -6.92 -1.93 -19.46
CA LEU A 127 -8.29 -1.61 -19.07
C LEU A 127 -8.45 -0.10 -18.82
N PRO A 128 -9.61 0.48 -19.16
CA PRO A 128 -9.90 1.86 -18.82
C PRO A 128 -9.76 2.10 -17.30
N PRO A 129 -9.09 3.18 -16.88
CA PRO A 129 -8.93 3.46 -15.46
C PRO A 129 -10.28 3.82 -14.83
N ILE A 130 -10.58 3.21 -13.69
CA ILE A 130 -11.63 3.68 -12.77
C ILE A 130 -10.94 4.47 -11.66
N PRO A 131 -11.23 5.77 -11.51
CA PRO A 131 -10.75 6.59 -10.41
C PRO A 131 -11.20 6.06 -9.06
N LEU A 132 -10.30 6.06 -8.06
CA LEU A 132 -10.61 5.64 -6.69
C LEU A 132 -9.76 6.40 -5.67
N PRO A 133 -10.22 6.56 -4.42
CA PRO A 133 -9.43 7.20 -3.37
C PRO A 133 -8.17 6.40 -3.04
N VAL A 134 -7.03 7.09 -2.95
CA VAL A 134 -5.71 6.48 -2.66
C VAL A 134 -5.09 7.15 -1.45
N LEU A 135 -4.63 6.33 -0.52
CA LEU A 135 -3.87 6.77 0.66
C LEU A 135 -2.50 6.10 0.65
N ALA A 136 -1.41 6.84 0.83
CA ALA A 136 -0.07 6.28 0.87
C ALA A 136 0.69 6.67 2.13
N PHE A 137 1.54 5.78 2.63
CA PHE A 137 2.48 6.02 3.72
C PHE A 137 3.87 5.56 3.31
N HIS A 138 4.87 6.43 3.43
CA HIS A 138 6.23 6.06 3.03
C HIS A 138 7.27 6.77 3.88
N GLY A 139 8.29 6.03 4.31
CA GLY A 139 9.40 6.55 5.11
C GLY A 139 10.55 7.07 4.25
N THR A 140 11.15 8.22 4.60
CA THR A 140 12.29 8.76 3.84
C THR A 140 13.59 7.99 4.07
N ALA A 141 13.67 7.18 5.13
CA ALA A 141 14.81 6.32 5.45
C ALA A 141 14.58 4.85 5.04
N ASP A 142 13.56 4.56 4.24
CA ASP A 142 13.30 3.25 3.67
C ASP A 142 14.43 2.83 2.72
N THR A 143 15.19 1.80 3.11
CA THR A 143 16.34 1.30 2.35
C THR A 143 15.98 0.18 1.37
N LEU A 144 14.74 -0.35 1.44
CA LEU A 144 14.26 -1.44 0.59
C LEU A 144 13.47 -0.89 -0.60
N ALA A 145 12.61 0.09 -0.36
CA ALA A 145 11.89 0.86 -1.35
C ALA A 145 12.22 2.36 -1.18
N PRO A 146 13.31 2.85 -1.81
CA PRO A 146 13.77 4.21 -1.58
C PRO A 146 12.69 5.25 -1.91
N TRP A 147 12.50 6.23 -1.03
CA TRP A 147 11.52 7.30 -1.20
C TRP A 147 11.70 8.07 -2.52
N GLY A 148 12.96 8.33 -2.90
CA GLY A 148 13.32 8.99 -4.16
C GLY A 148 13.26 8.09 -5.40
N GLY A 149 12.73 6.87 -5.29
CA GLY A 149 12.66 5.91 -6.39
C GLY A 149 13.99 5.21 -6.69
N GLY A 150 14.04 4.56 -7.85
CA GLY A 150 15.17 3.75 -8.29
C GLY A 150 14.98 2.26 -8.00
N THR A 151 16.08 1.53 -7.78
CA THR A 151 16.00 0.07 -7.63
C THR A 151 15.49 -0.34 -6.26
N VAL A 152 14.33 -0.99 -6.23
CA VAL A 152 13.79 -1.67 -5.05
C VAL A 152 14.53 -2.98 -4.82
N GLY A 153 14.84 -3.31 -3.57
CA GLY A 153 15.48 -4.58 -3.21
C GLY A 153 16.41 -4.49 -2.00
N PHE A 154 16.97 -5.63 -1.60
CA PHE A 154 17.87 -5.70 -0.46
C PHE A 154 19.23 -5.09 -0.80
N ARG A 155 19.58 -4.01 -0.10
CA ARG A 155 20.94 -3.43 -0.09
C ARG A 155 21.69 -3.95 1.12
N VAL A 156 22.92 -4.43 0.92
CA VAL A 156 23.77 -4.91 2.02
C VAL A 156 24.52 -3.74 2.68
N SER A 157 24.72 -2.63 1.96
CA SER A 157 25.25 -1.38 2.54
C SER A 157 24.65 -0.13 1.89
N PRO A 158 24.62 1.02 2.61
CA PRO A 158 24.18 2.31 2.06
C PRO A 158 25.01 2.78 0.86
N ARG A 159 26.28 2.34 0.75
CA ARG A 159 27.19 2.72 -0.34
C ARG A 159 26.91 1.96 -1.64
N GLN A 160 26.11 0.90 -1.61
CA GLN A 160 25.87 0.07 -2.78
C GLN A 160 24.93 0.79 -3.76
N ARG A 161 25.39 1.01 -5.01
CA ARG A 161 24.58 1.64 -6.07
C ARG A 161 23.51 0.70 -6.65
N ARG A 162 23.70 -0.62 -6.55
CA ARG A 162 22.78 -1.67 -7.03
C ARG A 162 22.36 -2.59 -5.87
N ALA A 163 21.10 -2.98 -5.82
CA ALA A 163 20.61 -3.95 -4.83
C ALA A 163 21.13 -5.36 -5.14
N TRP A 164 21.45 -6.13 -4.08
CA TRP A 164 21.88 -7.53 -4.22
C TRP A 164 20.74 -8.42 -4.73
N PHE A 165 19.51 -8.10 -4.35
CA PHE A 165 18.28 -8.66 -4.93
C PHE A 165 17.38 -7.57 -5.48
N GLY A 166 17.79 -6.98 -6.61
CA GLY A 166 17.02 -5.95 -7.30
C GLY A 166 15.71 -6.48 -7.87
N LYS A 167 14.59 -5.89 -7.45
CA LYS A 167 13.23 -6.12 -7.96
C LYS A 167 12.84 -5.11 -9.05
N GLY A 168 13.85 -4.55 -9.72
CA GLY A 168 13.71 -3.60 -10.83
C GLY A 168 13.53 -2.14 -10.37
N PRO A 169 13.46 -1.21 -11.33
CA PRO A 169 13.25 0.21 -11.07
C PRO A 169 11.80 0.52 -10.67
N HIS A 170 11.65 1.46 -9.75
CA HIS A 170 10.40 2.06 -9.30
C HIS A 170 10.51 3.58 -9.35
N GLU A 171 9.36 4.22 -9.48
CA GLU A 171 9.21 5.67 -9.37
C GLU A 171 9.41 6.14 -7.93
N SER A 172 9.58 7.45 -7.76
CA SER A 172 9.61 8.07 -6.44
C SER A 172 8.21 8.08 -5.79
N VAL A 173 8.16 8.38 -4.50
CA VAL A 173 6.90 8.56 -3.78
C VAL A 173 6.09 9.74 -4.35
N PRO A 174 6.68 10.94 -4.59
CA PRO A 174 5.98 12.02 -5.28
C PRO A 174 5.40 11.61 -6.64
N ASP A 175 6.21 10.98 -7.51
CA ASP A 175 5.75 10.55 -8.84
C ASP A 175 4.66 9.49 -8.76
N THR A 176 4.70 8.63 -7.73
CA THR A 176 3.65 7.65 -7.46
C THR A 176 2.33 8.33 -7.13
N LEU A 177 2.35 9.36 -6.25
CA LEU A 177 1.15 10.12 -5.90
C LEU A 177 0.60 10.90 -7.10
N GLU A 178 1.48 11.53 -7.87
CA GLU A 178 1.11 12.26 -9.08
C GLU A 178 0.49 11.33 -10.14
N TRP A 179 1.01 10.12 -10.30
CA TRP A 179 0.42 9.14 -11.21
C TRP A 179 -1.01 8.77 -10.82
N PHE A 180 -1.29 8.57 -9.52
CA PHE A 180 -2.64 8.32 -9.04
C PHE A 180 -3.54 9.56 -9.14
N ALA A 181 -3.00 10.76 -8.89
CA ALA A 181 -3.75 12.01 -9.04
C ALA A 181 -4.19 12.22 -10.49
N ALA A 182 -3.27 12.03 -11.44
CA ALA A 182 -3.55 12.07 -12.87
C ALA A 182 -4.55 10.98 -13.28
N ARG A 183 -4.41 9.75 -12.76
CA ARG A 183 -5.38 8.67 -12.96
C ARG A 183 -6.79 9.06 -12.50
N ASN A 184 -6.89 9.84 -11.42
CA ASN A 184 -8.15 10.31 -10.86
C ASN A 184 -8.68 11.59 -11.51
N GLY A 185 -7.99 12.15 -12.52
CA GLY A 185 -8.37 13.40 -13.17
C GLY A 185 -8.11 14.67 -12.35
N ILE A 186 -7.24 14.59 -11.33
CA ILE A 186 -6.87 15.74 -10.52
C ILE A 186 -5.77 16.53 -11.26
N GLU A 187 -6.07 17.79 -11.57
CA GLU A 187 -5.13 18.74 -12.17
C GLU A 187 -4.69 19.82 -11.17
N ALA A 188 -5.43 19.98 -10.07
CA ALA A 188 -5.12 20.90 -9.00
C ALA A 188 -3.77 20.59 -8.34
N VAL A 189 -3.02 21.65 -8.02
CA VAL A 189 -1.76 21.56 -7.27
C VAL A 189 -2.05 21.00 -5.87
N PRO A 190 -1.28 20.01 -5.38
CA PRO A 190 -1.51 19.46 -4.07
C PRO A 190 -1.16 20.45 -2.96
N THR A 191 -1.85 20.35 -1.82
CA THR A 191 -1.45 21.04 -0.59
C THR A 191 -0.50 20.15 0.22
N VAL A 192 0.34 20.79 1.04
CA VAL A 192 1.24 20.07 1.96
C VAL A 192 1.09 20.62 3.36
N GLU A 193 0.85 19.73 4.32
CA GLU A 193 0.74 20.03 5.74
C GLU A 193 1.71 19.18 6.56
N TRP A 194 2.30 19.75 7.60
CA TRP A 194 3.17 19.01 8.52
C TRP A 194 2.36 18.43 9.67
N VAL A 195 2.44 17.11 9.85
CA VAL A 195 1.72 16.36 10.88
C VAL A 195 2.73 15.75 11.86
N ARG A 196 2.47 15.86 13.16
CA ARG A 196 3.31 15.20 14.17
C ARG A 196 3.08 13.69 14.18
N THR A 197 4.15 12.91 14.20
CA THR A 197 4.11 11.44 14.21
C THR A 197 4.33 10.83 15.60
N GLY A 198 4.18 11.63 16.66
CA GLY A 198 4.60 11.29 18.02
C GLY A 198 6.02 11.83 18.26
N SER A 199 7.03 11.00 18.04
CA SER A 199 8.39 11.49 17.79
C SER A 199 8.53 11.84 16.31
N GLY A 200 8.89 13.08 16.00
CA GLY A 200 9.13 13.57 14.64
C GLY A 200 7.90 14.01 13.84
N TRP A 201 8.02 13.98 12.51
CA TRP A 201 7.09 14.63 11.59
C TRP A 201 6.85 13.82 10.31
N ALA A 202 5.66 13.99 9.73
CA ALA A 202 5.34 13.58 8.39
C ALA A 202 4.83 14.78 7.58
N ALA A 203 5.25 14.89 6.32
CA ALA A 203 4.61 15.76 5.35
C ALA A 203 3.40 15.02 4.78
N ARG A 204 2.20 15.56 4.99
CA ARG A 204 0.95 15.12 4.39
C ARG A 204 0.72 15.91 3.10
N THR A 205 0.74 15.23 1.96
CA THR A 205 0.47 15.81 0.64
C THR A 205 -0.93 15.39 0.21
N ASP A 206 -1.81 16.33 -0.10
CA ASP A 206 -3.19 16.07 -0.52
C ASP A 206 -3.45 16.60 -1.93
N TYR A 207 -3.73 15.70 -2.86
CA TYR A 207 -4.29 16.00 -4.17
C TYR A 207 -5.82 15.92 -4.06
N ARG A 208 -6.49 17.06 -4.25
CA ARG A 208 -7.96 17.17 -4.18
C ARG A 208 -8.49 18.09 -5.27
N GLN A 209 -9.57 17.65 -5.91
CA GLN A 209 -10.33 18.41 -6.89
C GLN A 209 -11.79 17.98 -6.81
N ASN A 210 -12.73 18.92 -6.94
CA ASN A 210 -14.15 18.61 -6.89
C ASN A 210 -14.52 17.56 -7.95
N GLY A 211 -15.28 16.55 -7.55
CA GLY A 211 -15.70 15.45 -8.43
C GLY A 211 -14.63 14.36 -8.67
N CYS A 212 -13.41 14.50 -8.13
CA CYS A 212 -12.33 13.54 -8.30
C CYS A 212 -12.06 12.80 -6.98
N PRO A 213 -11.89 11.46 -6.98
CA PRO A 213 -11.47 10.73 -5.79
C PRO A 213 -10.08 11.21 -5.30
N PRO A 214 -9.89 11.45 -3.99
CA PRO A 214 -8.67 12.08 -3.48
C PRO A 214 -7.45 11.16 -3.48
N VAL A 215 -6.27 11.75 -3.56
CA VAL A 215 -4.99 11.05 -3.34
C VAL A 215 -4.23 11.75 -2.23
N THR A 216 -3.96 11.04 -1.13
CA THR A 216 -3.23 11.59 0.03
C THR A 216 -1.99 10.76 0.33
N GLY A 217 -0.84 11.40 0.50
CA GLY A 217 0.42 10.75 0.87
C GLY A 217 0.97 11.26 2.19
N TYR A 218 1.47 10.37 3.04
CA TYR A 218 2.23 10.68 4.25
C TYR A 218 3.70 10.31 4.05
N THR A 219 4.55 11.32 3.85
CA THR A 219 6.01 11.16 3.82
C THR A 219 6.56 11.31 5.24
N ILE A 220 6.97 10.21 5.84
CA ILE A 220 7.41 10.12 7.24
C ILE A 220 8.93 10.35 7.32
N ILE A 221 9.34 11.46 7.92
CA ILE A 221 10.73 11.91 7.92
C ILE A 221 11.57 11.03 8.85
N GLY A 222 12.51 10.26 8.30
CA GLY A 222 13.30 9.28 9.05
C GLY A 222 12.58 7.95 9.27
N GLY A 223 11.39 7.77 8.68
CA GLY A 223 10.65 6.50 8.73
C GLY A 223 11.35 5.44 7.88
N GLY A 224 11.35 4.20 8.36
CA GLY A 224 11.92 3.05 7.65
C GLY A 224 10.92 2.33 6.73
N HIS A 225 11.23 1.08 6.40
CA HIS A 225 10.35 0.16 5.69
C HIS A 225 9.40 -0.55 6.67
N GLU A 226 8.31 0.10 7.05
CA GLU A 226 7.45 -0.37 8.14
C GLU A 226 6.00 0.11 8.00
N ILE A 227 5.11 -0.53 8.76
CA ILE A 227 3.73 -0.08 8.94
C ILE A 227 3.69 0.93 10.09
N PRO A 228 3.30 2.20 9.86
CA PRO A 228 3.17 3.18 10.93
C PRO A 228 2.16 2.72 11.99
N GLY A 229 2.58 2.70 13.25
CA GLY A 229 1.79 2.12 14.33
C GLY A 229 2.11 2.72 15.71
N PRO A 230 1.34 2.31 16.74
CA PRO A 230 1.39 2.91 18.07
C PRO A 230 2.65 2.52 18.87
N ARG A 231 3.39 1.49 18.42
CA ARG A 231 4.60 1.01 19.08
C ARG A 231 5.80 1.15 18.17
N TRP A 232 6.90 1.59 18.77
CA TRP A 232 8.22 1.62 18.15
C TRP A 232 8.65 0.20 17.76
N ARG A 233 9.09 0.00 16.53
CA ARG A 233 9.75 -1.25 16.11
C ARG A 233 11.24 -1.00 15.97
N ARG A 234 11.99 -1.34 17.02
CA ARG A 234 13.46 -1.24 17.08
C ARG A 234 14.19 -2.23 16.14
N LEU A 235 13.46 -2.96 15.28
CA LEU A 235 13.98 -4.06 14.47
C LEU A 235 14.68 -3.61 13.19
N LEU A 236 14.56 -2.33 12.79
CA LEU A 236 15.31 -1.76 11.68
C LEU A 236 16.25 -0.65 12.19
N PRO A 237 17.56 -0.67 11.86
CA PRO A 237 18.56 0.26 12.39
C PRO A 237 18.30 1.76 12.12
N ASN A 238 17.33 2.09 11.25
CA ASN A 238 17.16 3.43 10.70
C ASN A 238 15.81 4.09 11.03
N THR A 239 14.94 3.49 11.83
CA THR A 239 13.66 4.14 12.19
C THR A 239 13.84 5.02 13.42
N THR A 240 13.69 6.35 13.26
CA THR A 240 13.82 7.35 14.35
C THR A 240 12.51 8.04 14.73
N VAL A 241 11.38 7.63 14.14
CA VAL A 241 10.07 8.31 14.19
C VAL A 241 8.97 7.29 14.51
N GLY A 242 8.01 7.64 15.38
CA GLY A 242 6.87 6.78 15.69
C GLY A 242 6.02 7.18 16.90
N GLY A 243 4.90 6.49 17.08
CA GLY A 243 4.06 6.58 18.29
C GLY A 243 2.82 7.48 18.22
N GLY A 244 2.67 8.31 17.18
CA GLY A 244 1.50 9.20 17.00
C GLY A 244 0.76 9.04 15.67
N LEU A 245 1.42 8.59 14.61
CA LEU A 245 0.78 8.26 13.33
C LEU A 245 0.52 6.76 13.24
N VAL A 246 -0.74 6.36 13.46
CA VAL A 246 -1.19 4.97 13.32
C VAL A 246 -1.88 4.81 11.97
N ALA A 247 -1.32 3.97 11.09
CA ALA A 247 -1.83 3.78 9.74
C ALA A 247 -3.31 3.35 9.74
N ALA A 248 -3.69 2.42 10.63
CA ALA A 248 -5.08 1.99 10.77
C ALA A 248 -6.02 3.16 11.07
N ASP A 249 -5.71 4.01 12.04
CA ASP A 249 -6.61 5.12 12.42
C ASP A 249 -6.76 6.14 11.27
N VAL A 250 -5.70 6.38 10.51
CA VAL A 250 -5.73 7.28 9.34
C VAL A 250 -6.53 6.64 8.19
N ILE A 251 -6.32 5.36 7.91
CA ILE A 251 -7.06 4.59 6.89
C ILE A 251 -8.55 4.57 7.21
N ALA A 252 -8.90 4.31 8.47
CA ALA A 252 -10.29 4.27 8.91
C ALA A 252 -11.00 5.60 8.71
N ARG A 253 -10.33 6.72 9.02
CA ARG A 253 -10.88 8.06 8.75
C ARG A 253 -10.95 8.40 7.26
N PHE A 254 -9.96 7.99 6.48
CA PHE A 254 -9.88 8.32 5.05
C PHE A 254 -10.94 7.59 4.21
N PHE A 255 -11.24 6.33 4.54
CA PHE A 255 -12.26 5.52 3.86
C PHE A 255 -13.59 5.41 4.60
N ASP A 256 -13.75 6.17 5.68
CA ASP A 256 -14.94 6.18 6.52
C ASP A 256 -15.36 4.78 7.03
N LEU A 257 -14.39 4.05 7.58
CA LEU A 257 -14.59 2.67 8.07
C LEU A 257 -15.17 2.60 9.48
N ASN A 258 -15.28 3.73 10.17
CA ASN A 258 -15.77 3.81 11.56
C ASN A 258 -17.22 4.35 11.67
N ALA A 259 -17.89 4.58 10.54
CA ALA A 259 -19.28 5.04 10.55
C ALA A 259 -20.21 3.89 10.97
N SER A 260 -20.54 3.87 12.26
CA SER A 260 -21.81 3.32 12.74
C SER A 260 -22.88 4.39 12.49
N GLU A 261 -23.65 4.27 11.42
CA GLU A 261 -24.97 4.92 11.35
C GLU A 261 -26.00 4.07 12.12
#